data_AF-A0A1C4VV88-F1
#
_entry.id   AF-A0A1C4VV88-F1
#
_cell.length_a   1.000
_cell.length_b   1.000
_cell.length_c   1.000
_cell.angle_alpha   90.00
_cell.angle_beta   90.00
_cell.angle_gamma   90.00
#
_symmetry.space_group_name_H-M   'P 1'
#
loop_
_entity.id
_entity.type
_entity.pdbx_description
1 polymer ?
#
loop_
_entity_poly.entity_id
_entity_poly.type
_entity_poly.pdbx_seq_one_letter_code
_entity_poly.pdbx_strand_id
1 'polypeptide(L)'
;MESLRYPPKPRPGDRVAVVSPSAGLPAVFPHVYELGLRRLREEFGLEPVEYPTTRALGADPRDRARDVTAAFADPTVTAVLATVGGTT
;
A
#
# COMPACT_ATOMS: atom_id res chain seq x y z
N MET A 1 1.49 -30.33 -0.10
CA MET A 1 1.20 -29.02 -0.73
C MET A 1 0.46 -28.22 0.31
N GLU A 2 1.06 -27.13 0.80
CA GLU A 2 0.43 -26.30 1.82
C GLU A 2 -0.82 -25.64 1.25
N SER A 3 -1.92 -25.61 2.02
CA SER A 3 -3.14 -24.94 1.60
C SER A 3 -2.95 -23.42 1.64
N LEU A 4 -3.45 -22.74 0.60
CA LEU A 4 -3.50 -21.27 0.62
C LEU A 4 -4.36 -20.81 1.79
N ARG A 5 -3.82 -19.87 2.58
CA ARG A 5 -4.58 -19.20 3.63
C ARG A 5 -5.38 -18.05 3.01
N TYR A 6 -6.68 -18.05 3.26
CA TYR A 6 -7.55 -16.94 2.89
C TYR A 6 -7.52 -15.87 4.00
N PRO A 7 -7.00 -14.66 3.73
CA PRO A 7 -7.03 -13.59 4.72
C PRO A 7 -8.47 -13.10 4.95
N PRO A 8 -8.76 -12.52 6.13
CA PRO A 8 -10.05 -11.87 6.36
C PRO A 8 -10.26 -10.73 5.35
N LYS A 9 -11.51 -10.55 4.91
CA LYS A 9 -11.89 -9.42 4.06
C LYS A 9 -11.79 -8.11 4.87
N PRO A 10 -11.14 -7.06 4.36
CA PRO A 10 -11.13 -5.74 5.00
C PRO A 10 -12.53 -5.19 5.25
N ARG A 11 -12.69 -4.48 6.36
CA ARG A 11 -13.95 -3.88 6.83
C ARG A 11 -13.72 -2.41 7.21
N PRO A 12 -14.77 -1.57 7.24
CA PRO A 12 -14.66 -0.22 7.77
C PRO A 12 -13.97 -0.19 9.15
N GLY A 13 -12.98 0.68 9.31
CA GLY A 13 -12.10 0.77 10.48
C GLY A 13 -10.76 0.06 10.32
N ASP A 14 -10.61 -0.84 9.35
CA ASP A 14 -9.36 -1.57 9.14
C ASP A 14 -8.26 -0.68 8.52
N ARG A 15 -7.02 -0.91 8.95
CA ARG A 15 -5.84 -0.30 8.34
C ARG A 15 -5.43 -1.09 7.10
N VAL A 16 -5.17 -0.38 6.00
CA VAL A 16 -4.68 -0.97 4.76
C VAL A 16 -3.36 -0.31 4.35
N ALA A 17 -2.32 -1.11 4.16
CA ALA A 17 -1.02 -0.62 3.74
C ALA A 17 -1.04 -0.21 2.27
N VAL A 18 -0.45 0.95 1.96
CA VAL A 18 -0.33 1.48 0.60
C VAL A 18 1.14 1.65 0.26
N VAL A 19 1.65 0.82 -0.64
CA VAL A 19 3.09 0.68 -0.94
C VAL A 19 3.39 0.89 -2.42
N SER A 20 4.61 1.32 -2.75
CA SER A 20 5.08 1.48 -4.14
C SER A 20 6.23 0.51 -4.45
N PRO A 21 5.95 -0.79 -4.66
CA PRO A 21 7.00 -1.79 -4.89
C PRO A 21 7.67 -1.66 -6.27
N SER A 22 7.08 -0.88 -7.17
CA SER A 22 7.64 -0.57 -8.48
C SER A 22 7.81 0.94 -8.66
N ALA A 23 7.00 1.61 -9.48
CA ALA A 23 7.14 3.03 -9.73
C ALA A 23 6.51 3.88 -8.61
N GLY A 24 7.29 4.79 -8.02
CA GLY A 24 6.85 5.79 -7.03
C GLY A 24 6.03 6.94 -7.63
N LEU A 25 5.09 6.62 -8.53
CA LEU A 25 4.27 7.59 -9.24
C LEU A 25 3.31 8.44 -8.37
N PRO A 26 2.97 8.09 -7.11
CA PRO A 26 2.30 9.03 -6.22
C PRO A 26 3.03 10.37 -6.06
N ALA A 27 4.36 10.40 -6.23
CA ALA A 27 5.16 11.62 -6.22
C ALA A 27 4.88 12.54 -7.44
N VAL A 28 4.55 11.92 -8.59
CA VAL A 28 4.37 12.61 -9.89
C VAL A 28 2.92 12.99 -10.11
N PHE A 29 1.99 12.13 -9.70
CA PHE A 29 0.55 12.30 -9.89
C PHE A 29 -0.18 12.39 -8.54
N PRO A 30 0.16 13.37 -7.68
CA PRO A 30 -0.36 13.43 -6.32
C PRO A 30 -1.88 13.57 -6.29
N HIS A 31 -2.50 14.28 -7.24
CA HIS A 31 -3.95 14.49 -7.24
C HIS A 31 -4.75 13.20 -7.41
N VAL A 32 -4.30 12.28 -8.27
CA VAL A 32 -4.97 10.99 -8.47
C VAL A 32 -4.72 10.07 -7.28
N TYR A 33 -3.51 10.12 -6.73
CA TYR A 33 -3.17 9.38 -5.53
C TYR A 33 -4.02 9.80 -4.32
N GLU A 34 -4.12 11.09 -4.04
CA GLU A 34 -4.96 11.64 -2.96
C GLU A 34 -6.44 11.32 -3.15
N LEU A 35 -6.94 11.34 -4.40
CA LEU A 35 -8.29 10.89 -4.71
C LEU A 35 -8.49 9.42 -4.32
N GLY A 36 -7.52 8.55 -4.62
CA GLY A 36 -7.54 7.14 -4.21
C GLY A 36 -7.59 6.98 -2.70
N LEU A 37 -6.72 7.69 -1.96
CA LEU A 37 -6.71 7.68 -0.50
C LEU A 37 -8.02 8.20 0.10
N ARG A 38 -8.63 9.21 -0.52
CA ARG A 38 -9.92 9.74 -0.09
C ARG A 38 -11.03 8.71 -0.27
N ARG A 39 -11.09 8.00 -1.40
CA ARG A 39 -12.09 6.94 -1.61
C ARG A 39 -11.95 5.78 -0.63
N LEU A 40 -10.72 5.36 -0.33
CA LEU A 40 -10.48 4.35 0.71
C LEU A 40 -11.09 4.77 2.05
N ARG A 41 -10.93 6.04 2.42
CA ARG A 41 -11.48 6.60 3.67
C ARG A 41 -13.00 6.78 3.62
N GLU A 42 -13.52 7.46 2.60
CA GLU A 42 -14.91 7.93 2.56
C GLU A 42 -15.89 6.88 2.03
N GLU A 43 -15.52 6.11 1.00
CA GLU A 43 -16.41 5.14 0.37
C GLU A 43 -16.30 3.76 1.02
N PHE A 44 -15.11 3.36 1.47
CA PHE A 44 -14.87 2.05 2.06
C PHE A 44 -14.67 2.07 3.59
N GLY A 45 -14.53 3.26 4.20
CA GLY A 45 -14.30 3.39 5.63
C GLY A 45 -12.95 2.85 6.11
N LEU A 46 -11.96 2.69 5.23
CA LEU A 46 -10.65 2.12 5.54
C LEU A 46 -9.64 3.22 5.92
N GLU A 47 -8.64 2.86 6.71
CA GLU A 47 -7.53 3.75 7.07
C GLU A 47 -6.29 3.41 6.22
N PRO A 48 -5.99 4.17 5.15
CA PRO A 48 -4.79 3.93 4.37
C PRO A 48 -3.53 4.37 5.14
N VAL A 49 -2.53 3.48 5.19
CA VAL A 49 -1.24 3.71 5.83
C VAL A 49 -0.15 3.77 4.77
N GLU A 50 0.51 4.92 4.66
CA GLU A 50 1.64 5.12 3.75
C GLU A 50 2.97 4.69 4.38
N TYR A 51 3.93 4.39 3.53
CA TYR A 51 5.27 3.95 3.89
C TYR A 51 6.33 4.91 3.31
N PRO A 52 7.57 4.90 3.83
CA PRO A 52 8.62 5.83 3.43
C PRO A 52 8.82 5.99 1.91
N THR A 53 8.68 4.91 1.13
CA THR A 53 8.90 4.95 -0.32
C THR A 53 7.63 5.18 -1.14
N THR A 54 6.44 5.23 -0.52
CA THR A 54 5.15 5.35 -1.22
C THR A 54 5.09 6.57 -2.14
N ARG A 55 5.75 7.67 -1.78
CA ARG A 55 5.83 8.89 -2.61
C ARG A 55 7.25 9.22 -3.06
N ALA A 56 8.12 8.23 -3.19
CA ALA A 56 9.52 8.43 -3.56
C ALA A 56 9.82 7.91 -4.97
N LEU A 57 10.26 8.78 -5.87
CA LEU A 57 10.79 8.38 -7.17
C LEU A 57 12.18 7.78 -7.03
N GLY A 58 12.43 6.70 -7.78
CA GLY A 58 13.76 6.09 -7.84
C GLY A 58 14.26 5.55 -6.50
N ALA A 59 13.35 5.21 -5.57
CA ALA A 59 13.73 4.59 -4.31
C ALA A 59 14.53 3.31 -4.54
N ASP A 60 15.57 3.10 -3.71
CA ASP A 60 16.40 1.90 -3.79
C ASP A 60 15.50 0.65 -3.67
N PRO A 61 15.70 -0.39 -4.50
CA PRO A 61 14.92 -1.63 -4.42
C PRO A 61 14.89 -2.24 -3.01
N ARG A 62 15.96 -2.08 -2.22
CA ARG A 62 16.03 -2.55 -0.83
C ARG A 62 15.08 -1.78 0.07
N ASP A 63 14.91 -0.48 -0.15
CA ASP A 63 13.98 0.34 0.63
C ASP A 63 12.53 0.03 0.26
N ARG A 64 12.24 -0.20 -1.02
CA ARG A 64 10.92 -0.69 -1.46
C ARG A 64 10.59 -2.06 -0.86
N ALA A 65 11.57 -2.96 -0.79
CA ALA A 65 11.42 -4.27 -0.16
C ALA A 65 11.20 -4.17 1.36
N ARG A 66 11.82 -3.19 2.03
CA ARG A 66 11.59 -2.89 3.45
C ARG A 66 10.16 -2.47 3.70
N ASP A 67 9.58 -1.61 2.86
CA ASP A 67 8.19 -1.17 3.00
C ASP A 67 7.21 -2.34 2.88
N VAL A 68 7.40 -3.21 1.88
CA VAL A 68 6.58 -4.44 1.72
C VAL A 68 6.72 -5.34 2.95
N THR A 69 7.95 -5.55 3.42
CA THR A 69 8.21 -6.41 4.58
C THR A 69 7.57 -5.84 5.86
N ALA A 70 7.69 -4.52 6.06
CA ALA A 70 7.08 -3.82 7.18
C ALA A 70 5.55 -3.90 7.13
N ALA A 71 4.95 -3.78 5.94
CA ALA A 71 3.51 -3.93 5.76
C ALA A 71 2.99 -5.32 6.12
N PHE A 72 3.70 -6.38 5.73
CA PHE A 72 3.32 -7.75 6.09
C PHE A 72 3.64 -8.11 7.56
N ALA A 73 4.60 -7.43 8.18
CA ALA A 73 4.96 -7.65 9.58
C ALA A 73 4.05 -6.91 10.58
N ASP A 74 3.30 -5.88 10.14
CA ASP A 74 2.38 -5.13 10.98
C ASP A 74 1.08 -5.93 11.20
N PRO A 75 0.80 -6.44 12.42
CA PRO A 75 -0.40 -7.22 12.69
C PRO A 75 -1.70 -6.41 12.65
N THR A 76 -1.60 -5.07 12.55
CA THR A 76 -2.76 -4.18 12.46
C THR A 76 -3.21 -3.93 11.01
N VAL A 77 -2.42 -4.36 10.03
CA VAL A 77 -2.72 -4.22 8.60
C VAL A 77 -3.52 -5.41 8.10
N THR A 78 -4.71 -5.16 7.56
CA THR A 78 -5.61 -6.22 7.07
C THR A 78 -5.42 -6.51 5.58
N ALA A 79 -4.88 -5.56 4.81
CA ALA A 79 -4.56 -5.73 3.39
C ALA A 79 -3.39 -4.84 2.95
N VAL A 80 -2.66 -5.29 1.92
CA VAL A 80 -1.56 -4.55 1.29
C VAL A 80 -1.92 -4.24 -0.15
N LEU A 81 -1.87 -2.95 -0.51
CA LEU A 81 -2.26 -2.42 -1.82
C LEU A 81 -1.05 -1.74 -2.48
N ALA A 82 -0.73 -2.15 -3.71
CA ALA A 82 0.25 -1.45 -4.52
C ALA A 82 -0.37 -0.19 -5.14
N THR A 83 0.35 0.93 -5.11
CA THR A 83 -0.11 2.19 -5.71
C THR A 83 -0.26 2.09 -7.23
N VAL A 84 0.71 1.43 -7.88
CA VAL A 84 0.76 1.17 -9.32
C VAL A 84 1.89 0.16 -9.60
N GLY A 85 1.90 -0.44 -10.79
CA GLY A 85 3.04 -1.23 -11.30
C GLY A 85 4.15 -0.35 -11.90
N GLY A 86 4.97 -0.95 -12.76
CA GLY A 86 6.11 -0.30 -13.43
C GLY A 86 7.24 -1.30 -13.68
N THR A 87 8.38 -0.80 -14.15
CA THR A 87 9.59 -1.61 -14.44
C THR A 87 10.88 -1.00 -13.91
N THR A 88 10.77 0.08 -13.14
CA THR A 88 11.88 0.81 -12.49
C THR A 88 12.27 0.17 -11.17
#